data_AF-A0A1H9J5B0-F1
#
_entry.id   AF-A0A1H9J5B0-F1
#
_cell.length_a   1.000
_cell.length_b   1.000
_cell.length_c   1.000
_cell.angle_alpha   90.00
_cell.angle_beta   90.00
_cell.angle_gamma   90.00
#
_symmetry.space_group_name_H-M   'P 1'
#
loop_
_entity.id
_entity.type
_entity.pdbx_description
1 polymer ?
#
loop_
_entity_poly.entity_id
_entity_poly.type
_entity_poly.pdbx_seq_one_letter_code
_entity_poly.pdbx_strand_id
1 'polypeptide(L)'
;MDFIKVASLSELPEGSSKIVKVKNSKVALFHFNGKITAIGNACLHKGGPLGLGCIEKKYDGTYVTCPWHGWEYNIQTGTAPPGYKDQQAVYEIKIKGDAVLISEEPIIKAKKATHDLSALDDLIHLKYQTTATSINILGISTTNMNDDLVRFSTSENALEKALAYATEKYGAETKMIKLRQLNFRHCEGYYSQHMNACTWPCSVTEMDVKDGMTQVYRDMVLWADVVLVATPIRWGNASSLYYKMAERLNTVQNQITLKKKILIQNKVAAFIITGGQDNIQAVAGQLMVFFTDLGFVFPPFSFLGWSRGWTAEDMDKNVLQFKKSEYIKRTTKEMIDNCVETLSQIKKRDIFKIIAPKPHRQDSLSADIDNPEMNI
;
A
#
# COMPACT_ATOMS: atom_id res chain seq x y z
N MET A 1 -28.05 3.54 35.47
CA MET A 1 -27.09 2.85 34.59
C MET A 1 -27.28 1.38 34.82
N ASP A 2 -27.78 0.69 33.81
CA ASP A 2 -28.05 -0.74 33.91
C ASP A 2 -26.80 -1.53 33.58
N PHE A 3 -26.71 -2.72 34.18
CA PHE A 3 -25.55 -3.61 34.08
C PHE A 3 -26.01 -4.97 33.58
N ILE A 4 -25.27 -5.52 32.63
CA ILE A 4 -25.54 -6.85 32.08
C ILE A 4 -24.38 -7.80 32.37
N LYS A 5 -24.70 -9.08 32.59
CA LYS A 5 -23.68 -10.12 32.72
C LYS A 5 -23.11 -10.47 31.35
N VAL A 6 -21.78 -10.45 31.23
CA VAL A 6 -21.08 -10.74 29.97
C VAL A 6 -20.07 -11.88 30.05
N ALA A 7 -19.60 -12.22 31.25
CA ALA A 7 -18.69 -13.33 31.49
C ALA A 7 -18.74 -13.78 32.96
N SER A 8 -18.16 -14.94 33.25
CA SER A 8 -17.64 -15.33 34.55
C SER A 8 -16.18 -14.91 34.72
N LEU A 9 -15.66 -14.89 35.96
CA LEU A 9 -14.23 -14.64 36.20
C LEU A 9 -13.35 -15.73 35.59
N SER A 10 -13.84 -16.98 35.57
CA SER A 10 -13.13 -18.12 34.98
C SER A 10 -12.92 -17.99 33.46
N GLU A 11 -13.79 -17.26 32.77
CA GLU A 11 -13.71 -17.01 31.33
C GLU A 11 -12.76 -15.86 30.96
N LEU A 12 -12.25 -15.12 31.95
CA LEU A 12 -11.33 -14.01 31.77
C LEU A 12 -10.23 -14.07 32.85
N PRO A 13 -9.30 -15.04 32.78
CA PRO A 13 -8.19 -15.15 33.74
C PRO A 13 -7.25 -13.94 33.67
N GLU A 14 -6.45 -13.73 34.72
CA GLU A 14 -5.42 -12.68 34.74
C GLU A 14 -4.44 -12.86 33.55
N GLY A 15 -4.11 -11.76 32.89
CA GLY A 15 -3.28 -11.74 31.67
C GLY A 15 -4.05 -12.01 30.38
N SER A 16 -5.38 -12.02 30.39
CA SER A 16 -6.20 -12.33 29.21
C SER A 16 -7.16 -11.21 28.81
N SER A 17 -7.67 -11.32 27.58
CA SER A 17 -8.71 -10.47 27.01
C SER A 17 -9.87 -11.30 26.48
N LYS A 18 -11.06 -10.70 26.41
CA LYS A 18 -12.25 -11.32 25.82
C LYS A 18 -13.12 -10.29 25.12
N ILE A 19 -13.63 -10.62 23.95
CA ILE A 19 -14.59 -9.78 23.23
C ILE A 19 -16.01 -10.23 23.61
N VAL A 20 -16.83 -9.27 24.03
CA VAL A 20 -18.22 -9.50 24.44
C VAL A 20 -19.18 -8.57 23.70
N LYS A 21 -20.43 -9.00 23.57
CA LYS A 21 -21.50 -8.20 22.98
C LYS A 21 -22.29 -7.50 24.07
N VAL A 22 -22.39 -6.17 23.97
CA VAL A 22 -23.17 -5.30 24.86
C VAL A 22 -24.19 -4.57 24.00
N LYS A 23 -25.45 -5.00 24.05
CA LYS A 23 -26.50 -4.57 23.11
C LYS A 23 -26.04 -4.70 21.65
N ASN A 24 -25.85 -3.56 20.98
CA ASN A 24 -25.45 -3.45 19.58
C ASN A 24 -23.94 -3.19 19.40
N SER A 25 -23.17 -3.18 20.48
CA SER A 25 -21.74 -2.87 20.49
C SER A 25 -20.89 -4.09 20.85
N LYS A 26 -19.71 -4.21 20.26
CA LYS A 26 -18.65 -5.12 20.74
C LYS A 26 -17.72 -4.39 21.69
N VAL A 27 -17.41 -5.00 22.84
CA VAL A 27 -16.54 -4.45 23.88
C VAL A 27 -15.41 -5.43 24.16
N ALA A 28 -14.20 -4.91 24.31
CA ALA A 28 -13.03 -5.67 24.72
C ALA A 28 -12.87 -5.58 26.23
N LEU A 29 -12.94 -6.74 26.90
CA LEU A 29 -12.59 -6.91 28.31
C LEU A 29 -11.11 -7.25 28.42
N PHE A 30 -10.46 -6.73 29.45
CA PHE A 30 -9.06 -7.01 29.78
C PHE A 30 -8.94 -7.31 31.27
N HIS A 31 -8.26 -8.38 31.66
CA HIS A 31 -7.93 -8.66 33.06
C HIS A 31 -6.42 -8.61 33.24
N PHE A 32 -5.94 -7.46 33.72
CA PHE A 32 -4.51 -7.21 33.89
C PHE A 32 -4.25 -6.40 35.15
N ASN A 33 -3.16 -6.72 35.83
CA ASN A 33 -2.74 -6.15 37.10
C ASN A 33 -3.83 -6.30 38.19
N GLY A 34 -4.53 -7.44 38.20
CA GLY A 34 -5.61 -7.75 39.14
C GLY A 34 -6.85 -6.87 38.99
N LYS A 35 -7.02 -6.22 37.83
CA LYS A 35 -8.17 -5.38 37.51
C LYS A 35 -8.79 -5.80 36.19
N ILE A 36 -10.12 -5.86 36.17
CA ILE A 36 -10.90 -6.04 34.95
C ILE A 36 -11.33 -4.68 34.43
N THR A 37 -11.00 -4.38 33.18
CA THR A 37 -11.34 -3.13 32.51
C THR A 37 -12.03 -3.42 31.18
N ALA A 38 -12.71 -2.42 30.63
CA ALA A 38 -13.46 -2.59 29.39
C ALA A 38 -13.46 -1.33 28.53
N ILE A 39 -13.09 -1.49 27.26
CA ILE A 39 -13.14 -0.42 26.26
C ILE A 39 -13.84 -0.91 24.99
N GLY A 40 -14.33 0.02 24.16
CA GLY A 40 -14.92 -0.33 22.85
C GLY A 40 -13.96 -1.18 22.00
N ASN A 41 -14.45 -2.27 21.40
CA ASN A 41 -13.58 -3.23 20.70
C ASN A 41 -13.10 -2.73 19.33
N ALA A 42 -13.84 -1.83 18.68
CA ALA A 42 -13.49 -1.29 17.38
C ALA A 42 -12.47 -0.17 17.51
N CYS A 43 -11.22 -0.44 17.09
CA CYS A 43 -10.17 0.57 17.01
C CYS A 43 -10.66 1.79 16.20
N LEU A 44 -10.50 2.99 16.76
CA LEU A 44 -11.03 4.21 16.13
C LEU A 44 -10.33 4.56 14.81
N HIS A 45 -9.17 3.96 14.53
CA HIS A 45 -8.48 4.11 13.25
C HIS A 45 -9.30 3.55 12.08
N LYS A 46 -9.37 2.22 11.94
CA LYS A 46 -10.07 1.52 10.84
C LYS A 46 -10.96 0.36 11.31
N GLY A 47 -11.20 0.21 12.61
CA GLY A 47 -12.13 -0.80 13.16
C GLY A 47 -11.49 -2.13 13.55
N GLY A 48 -10.16 -2.23 13.65
CA GLY A 48 -9.50 -3.47 14.10
C GLY A 48 -9.92 -3.91 15.51
N PRO A 49 -9.95 -5.24 15.80
CA PRO A 49 -10.43 -5.79 17.07
C PRO A 49 -9.39 -5.62 18.18
N LEU A 50 -9.62 -4.65 19.07
CA LEU A 50 -8.72 -4.37 20.20
C LEU A 50 -8.63 -5.54 21.17
N GLY A 51 -9.68 -6.35 21.34
CA GLY A 51 -9.63 -7.55 22.19
C GLY A 51 -8.66 -8.62 21.70
N LEU A 52 -8.22 -8.56 20.43
CA LEU A 52 -7.18 -9.41 19.85
C LEU A 52 -5.81 -8.71 19.75
N GLY A 53 -5.69 -7.52 20.32
CA GLY A 53 -4.44 -6.76 20.31
C GLY A 53 -3.41 -7.29 21.31
N CYS A 54 -2.16 -6.89 21.11
CA CYS A 54 -1.08 -7.15 22.07
C CYS A 54 -1.24 -6.21 23.27
N ILE A 55 -1.12 -6.71 24.51
CA ILE A 55 -1.21 -5.90 25.72
C ILE A 55 0.17 -5.76 26.36
N GLU A 56 0.61 -4.53 26.58
CA GLU A 56 1.94 -4.23 27.11
C GLU A 56 1.89 -3.05 28.09
N LYS A 57 2.81 -3.05 29.07
CA LYS A 57 3.02 -1.90 29.93
C LYS A 57 3.87 -0.86 29.18
N LYS A 58 3.27 0.28 28.84
CA LYS A 58 3.89 1.36 28.06
C LYS A 58 3.47 2.72 28.59
N TYR A 59 4.27 3.74 28.31
CA TYR A 59 3.98 5.14 28.68
C TYR A 59 3.69 5.29 30.18
N ASP A 60 2.45 5.60 30.53
CA ASP A 60 1.92 5.84 31.87
C ASP A 60 1.02 4.69 32.38
N GLY A 61 0.90 3.57 31.66
CA GLY A 61 -0.10 2.56 31.98
C GLY A 61 0.06 1.23 31.23
N THR A 62 -1.06 0.55 31.04
CA THR A 62 -1.15 -0.70 30.26
C THR A 62 -1.95 -0.40 29.00
N TYR A 63 -1.38 -0.72 27.85
CA TYR A 63 -1.90 -0.35 26.55
C TYR A 63 -2.16 -1.59 25.73
N VAL A 64 -3.23 -1.54 24.93
CA VAL A 64 -3.50 -2.53 23.89
C VAL A 64 -3.09 -1.96 22.54
N THR A 65 -2.32 -2.70 21.77
CA THR A 65 -1.90 -2.39 20.41
C THR A 65 -2.79 -3.15 19.42
N CYS A 66 -3.54 -2.41 18.60
CA CYS A 66 -4.45 -2.94 17.60
C CYS A 66 -3.71 -3.84 16.61
N PRO A 67 -4.21 -5.07 16.32
CA PRO A 67 -3.50 -6.03 15.48
C PRO A 67 -3.47 -5.65 13.99
N TRP A 68 -4.25 -4.65 13.57
CA TRP A 68 -4.26 -4.22 12.16
C TRP A 68 -3.17 -3.20 11.85
N HIS A 69 -3.13 -2.08 12.57
CA HIS A 69 -2.28 -0.93 12.23
C HIS A 69 -1.41 -0.45 13.39
N GLY A 70 -1.41 -1.18 14.50
CA GLY A 70 -0.62 -0.81 15.67
C GLY A 70 -1.16 0.38 16.48
N TRP A 71 -2.40 0.83 16.24
CA TRP A 71 -3.02 1.89 17.06
C TRP A 71 -3.17 1.44 18.50
N GLU A 72 -2.80 2.31 19.44
CA GLU A 72 -2.74 1.96 20.85
C GLU A 72 -3.80 2.71 21.67
N TYR A 73 -4.29 2.05 22.73
CA TYR A 73 -5.17 2.65 23.72
C TYR A 73 -4.84 2.12 25.11
N ASN A 74 -4.90 2.98 26.12
CA ASN A 74 -4.82 2.56 27.50
C ASN A 74 -6.07 1.73 27.85
N ILE A 75 -5.89 0.51 28.37
CA ILE A 75 -7.00 -0.41 28.62
C ILE A 75 -7.90 0.02 29.79
N GLN A 76 -7.43 0.93 30.65
CA GLN A 76 -8.17 1.45 31.81
C GLN A 76 -8.94 2.72 31.45
N THR A 77 -8.28 3.66 30.77
CA THR A 77 -8.82 5.00 30.53
C THR A 77 -9.35 5.19 29.11
N GLY A 78 -9.06 4.26 28.19
CA GLY A 78 -9.37 4.39 26.77
C GLY A 78 -8.58 5.46 26.03
N THR A 79 -7.67 6.18 26.70
CA THR A 79 -6.90 7.28 26.10
C THR A 79 -5.84 6.74 25.15
N ALA A 80 -5.61 7.45 24.05
CA ALA A 80 -4.45 7.19 23.19
C ALA A 80 -3.12 7.51 23.90
N PRO A 81 -1.97 7.06 23.36
CA PRO A 81 -0.65 7.40 23.88
C PRO A 81 -0.39 8.92 23.95
N PRO A 82 0.60 9.35 24.74
CA PRO A 82 1.02 10.76 24.80
C PRO A 82 1.25 11.35 23.41
N GLY A 83 0.66 12.53 23.15
CA GLY A 83 0.73 13.23 21.86
C GLY A 83 -0.44 12.94 20.92
N TYR A 84 -1.26 11.91 21.20
CA TYR A 84 -2.47 11.59 20.45
C TYR A 84 -3.72 11.98 21.24
N LYS A 85 -4.83 12.22 20.52
CA LYS A 85 -6.07 12.77 21.10
C LYS A 85 -7.28 11.85 20.93
N ASP A 86 -7.08 10.63 20.42
CA ASP A 86 -8.16 9.65 20.38
C ASP A 86 -8.56 9.25 21.81
N GLN A 87 -9.85 9.06 22.01
CA GLN A 87 -10.43 8.55 23.24
C GLN A 87 -11.34 7.39 22.86
N GLN A 88 -10.99 6.15 23.20
CA GLN A 88 -11.87 5.01 23.06
C GLN A 88 -12.99 5.06 24.10
N ALA A 89 -14.14 4.47 23.77
CA ALA A 89 -15.23 4.31 24.73
C ALA A 89 -14.77 3.47 25.93
N VAL A 90 -15.12 3.87 27.15
CA VAL A 90 -14.84 3.12 28.38
C VAL A 90 -16.15 2.70 29.02
N TYR A 91 -16.21 1.47 29.48
CA TYR A 91 -17.38 0.89 30.14
C TYR A 91 -17.06 0.58 31.60
N GLU A 92 -18.04 0.75 32.47
CA GLU A 92 -17.88 0.44 33.89
C GLU A 92 -18.04 -1.06 34.12
N ILE A 93 -17.14 -1.65 34.92
CA ILE A 93 -17.19 -3.07 35.31
C ILE A 93 -17.56 -3.20 36.79
N LYS A 94 -18.46 -4.15 37.08
CA LYS A 94 -18.81 -4.58 38.44
C LYS A 94 -18.66 -6.09 38.56
N ILE A 95 -18.08 -6.54 39.66
CA ILE A 95 -17.98 -7.97 39.98
C ILE A 95 -18.99 -8.27 41.08
N LYS A 96 -19.87 -9.25 40.85
CA LYS A 96 -20.81 -9.76 41.86
C LYS A 96 -20.67 -11.28 41.97
N GLY A 97 -19.95 -11.73 42.99
CA GLY A 97 -19.52 -13.13 43.08
C GLY A 97 -18.62 -13.47 41.89
N ASP A 98 -19.00 -14.49 41.12
CA ASP A 98 -18.28 -14.89 39.90
C ASP A 98 -18.73 -14.12 38.64
N ALA A 99 -19.81 -13.32 38.69
CA ALA A 99 -20.32 -12.63 37.53
C ALA A 99 -19.55 -11.33 37.24
N VAL A 100 -19.03 -11.20 36.01
CA VAL A 100 -18.53 -9.94 35.45
C VAL A 100 -19.69 -9.21 34.77
N LEU A 101 -20.05 -8.07 35.35
CA LEU A 101 -21.11 -7.18 34.88
C LEU A 101 -20.51 -5.95 34.20
N ILE A 102 -21.09 -5.51 33.10
CA ILE A 102 -20.67 -4.32 32.36
C ILE A 102 -21.83 -3.34 32.22
N SER A 103 -21.54 -2.03 32.28
CA SER A 103 -22.53 -1.00 31.99
C SER A 103 -23.04 -1.12 30.56
N GLU A 104 -24.35 -0.94 30.35
CA GLU A 104 -24.92 -1.02 29.00
C GLU A 104 -24.45 0.10 28.06
N GLU A 105 -24.17 1.27 28.64
CA GLU A 105 -23.67 2.45 27.95
C GLU A 105 -22.26 2.79 28.46
N PRO A 106 -21.41 3.40 27.63
CA PRO A 106 -20.07 3.79 28.05
C PRO A 106 -20.12 4.98 29.02
N ILE A 107 -19.31 4.92 30.07
CA ILE A 107 -19.09 6.03 31.02
C ILE A 107 -18.23 7.14 30.41
N ILE A 108 -17.39 6.80 29.43
CA ILE A 108 -16.65 7.74 28.58
C ILE A 108 -16.97 7.39 27.14
N LYS A 109 -17.51 8.33 26.36
CA LYS A 109 -17.84 8.10 24.96
C LYS A 109 -16.59 8.09 24.08
N ALA A 110 -16.62 7.28 23.02
CA ALA A 110 -15.57 7.31 22.02
C ALA A 110 -15.53 8.67 21.30
N LYS A 111 -14.32 9.18 21.08
CA LYS A 111 -14.03 10.37 20.28
C LYS A 111 -12.78 10.10 19.44
N LYS A 112 -12.97 10.04 18.13
CA LYS A 112 -11.87 10.00 17.17
C LYS A 112 -11.31 11.41 17.00
N ALA A 113 -10.01 11.56 17.17
CA ALA A 113 -9.27 12.76 16.85
C ALA A 113 -9.28 13.01 15.34
N THR A 114 -9.36 14.29 14.96
CA THR A 114 -9.11 14.70 13.59
C THR A 114 -7.62 14.64 13.34
N HIS A 115 -7.18 13.71 12.49
CA HIS A 115 -5.84 13.72 11.93
C HIS A 115 -5.83 14.72 10.77
N ASP A 116 -4.86 15.64 10.79
CA ASP A 116 -4.66 16.56 9.68
C ASP A 116 -4.07 15.78 8.49
N LEU A 117 -4.96 15.38 7.58
CA LEU A 117 -4.62 14.73 6.33
C LEU A 117 -4.68 15.72 5.16
N SER A 118 -4.66 17.03 5.42
CA SER A 118 -4.66 18.07 4.37
C SER A 118 -3.53 17.86 3.37
N ALA A 119 -2.38 17.37 3.86
CA ALA A 119 -1.26 17.01 3.01
C ALA A 119 -1.60 15.90 2.00
N LEU A 120 -2.62 15.06 2.20
CA LEU A 120 -3.02 13.97 1.29
C LEU A 120 -4.36 14.24 0.57
N ASP A 121 -4.90 15.45 0.70
CA ASP A 121 -6.21 15.84 0.16
C ASP A 121 -6.35 15.55 -1.35
N ASP A 122 -5.28 15.76 -2.11
CA ASP A 122 -5.21 15.47 -3.53
C ASP A 122 -5.37 13.98 -3.85
N LEU A 123 -4.73 13.11 -3.07
CA LEU A 123 -4.85 11.65 -3.21
C LEU A 123 -6.21 11.13 -2.74
N ILE A 124 -6.75 11.68 -1.66
CA ILE A 124 -8.05 11.30 -1.11
C ILE A 124 -9.15 11.62 -2.12
N HIS A 125 -9.13 12.84 -2.68
CA HIS A 125 -10.13 13.32 -3.62
C HIS A 125 -9.79 13.06 -5.09
N LEU A 126 -8.68 12.35 -5.36
CA LEU A 126 -8.21 12.03 -6.71
C LEU A 126 -8.18 13.25 -7.64
N LYS A 127 -7.46 14.29 -7.22
CA LYS A 127 -7.24 15.50 -8.03
C LYS A 127 -6.29 15.19 -9.18
N TYR A 128 -6.79 14.51 -10.21
CA TYR A 128 -6.04 14.17 -11.41
C TYR A 128 -5.53 15.44 -12.12
N GLN A 129 -4.29 15.37 -12.60
CA GLN A 129 -3.61 16.45 -13.30
C GLN A 129 -3.46 16.12 -14.80
N THR A 130 -3.84 14.91 -15.23
CA THR A 130 -3.94 14.53 -16.64
C THR A 130 -5.09 15.25 -17.31
N THR A 131 -4.86 15.82 -18.49
CA THR A 131 -5.88 16.48 -19.31
C THR A 131 -6.10 15.71 -20.60
N ALA A 132 -7.08 16.08 -21.43
CA ALA A 132 -7.32 15.43 -22.72
C ALA A 132 -6.13 15.53 -23.69
N THR A 133 -5.20 16.47 -23.48
CA THR A 133 -4.07 16.77 -24.35
C THR A 133 -2.71 16.61 -23.68
N SER A 134 -2.64 16.34 -22.38
CA SER A 134 -1.35 16.19 -21.68
C SER A 134 -0.53 15.03 -22.24
N ILE A 135 0.78 15.10 -22.10
CA ILE A 135 1.67 13.95 -22.31
C ILE A 135 2.67 13.98 -21.16
N ASN A 136 2.23 13.48 -20.01
CA ASN A 136 3.03 13.45 -18.79
C ASN A 136 3.69 12.08 -18.66
N ILE A 137 5.02 12.00 -18.74
CA ILE A 137 5.76 10.73 -18.65
C ILE A 137 6.55 10.67 -17.35
N LEU A 138 6.18 9.72 -16.49
CA LEU A 138 6.88 9.44 -15.25
C LEU A 138 7.89 8.32 -15.47
N GLY A 139 9.17 8.59 -15.22
CA GLY A 139 10.20 7.58 -15.07
C GLY A 139 10.40 7.20 -13.60
N ILE A 140 10.41 5.90 -13.30
CA ILE A 140 10.73 5.36 -11.97
C ILE A 140 11.98 4.49 -12.09
N SER A 141 13.08 4.96 -11.52
CA SER A 141 14.31 4.18 -11.37
C SER A 141 14.26 3.37 -10.09
N THR A 142 14.42 2.06 -10.23
CA THR A 142 14.39 1.11 -9.12
C THR A 142 15.79 0.54 -8.81
N THR A 143 16.86 1.06 -9.41
CA THR A 143 18.21 0.56 -9.12
C THR A 143 18.60 0.81 -7.65
N ASN A 144 19.21 -0.20 -7.03
CA ASN A 144 19.78 -0.13 -5.67
C ASN A 144 21.18 0.50 -5.64
N MET A 145 21.70 1.01 -6.77
CA MET A 145 23.00 1.68 -6.78
C MET A 145 22.93 2.96 -5.95
N ASN A 146 23.74 3.06 -4.90
CA ASN A 146 23.74 4.23 -4.03
C ASN A 146 24.28 5.48 -4.77
N ASP A 147 23.80 6.65 -4.37
CA ASP A 147 24.21 7.93 -4.97
C ASP A 147 25.58 8.42 -4.47
N ASP A 148 26.03 7.93 -3.31
CA ASP A 148 27.35 8.27 -2.73
C ASP A 148 28.52 7.60 -3.49
N LEU A 149 28.22 6.66 -4.37
CA LEU A 149 29.21 5.94 -5.17
C LEU A 149 28.92 6.10 -6.66
N VAL A 150 29.75 6.91 -7.33
CA VAL A 150 29.61 7.19 -8.76
C VAL A 150 29.76 5.90 -9.58
N ARG A 151 28.63 5.38 -10.07
CA ARG A 151 28.56 4.18 -10.92
C ARG A 151 27.57 4.40 -12.05
N PHE A 152 27.89 3.82 -13.21
CA PHE A 152 27.00 3.86 -14.36
C PHE A 152 25.90 2.81 -14.22
N SER A 153 24.64 3.25 -14.15
CA SER A 153 23.47 2.39 -14.17
C SER A 153 22.90 2.31 -15.59
N THR A 154 22.87 1.12 -16.19
CA THR A 154 22.33 0.92 -17.55
C THR A 154 20.83 1.18 -17.61
N SER A 155 20.06 0.73 -16.61
CA SER A 155 18.61 0.96 -16.55
C SER A 155 18.28 2.44 -16.36
N GLU A 156 19.01 3.13 -15.48
CA GLU A 156 18.84 4.56 -15.26
C GLU A 156 19.22 5.37 -16.49
N ASN A 157 20.34 5.05 -17.14
CA ASN A 157 20.76 5.77 -18.35
C ASN A 157 19.78 5.57 -19.53
N ALA A 158 19.23 4.37 -19.70
CA ALA A 158 18.17 4.16 -20.69
C ALA A 158 16.92 4.97 -20.34
N LEU A 159 16.55 5.03 -19.06
CA LEU A 159 15.40 5.82 -18.61
C LEU A 159 15.58 7.32 -18.87
N GLU A 160 16.75 7.89 -18.54
CA GLU A 160 17.09 9.28 -18.80
C GLU A 160 16.98 9.61 -20.30
N LYS A 161 17.50 8.73 -21.16
CA LYS A 161 17.39 8.89 -22.62
C LYS A 161 15.95 8.79 -23.11
N ALA A 162 15.14 7.92 -22.52
CA ALA A 162 13.73 7.75 -22.87
C ALA A 162 12.92 9.01 -22.54
N LEU A 163 13.12 9.57 -21.34
CA LEU A 163 12.49 10.82 -20.92
C LEU A 163 12.94 12.00 -21.79
N ALA A 164 14.25 12.15 -22.02
CA ALA A 164 14.77 13.23 -22.86
C ALA A 164 14.19 13.17 -24.29
N TYR A 165 14.11 11.97 -24.88
CA TYR A 165 13.51 11.79 -26.20
C TYR A 165 12.01 12.12 -26.23
N ALA A 166 11.27 11.74 -25.19
CA ALA A 166 9.85 12.10 -25.09
C ALA A 166 9.63 13.61 -25.07
N THR A 167 10.45 14.35 -24.31
CA THR A 167 10.41 15.82 -24.31
C THR A 167 10.79 16.39 -25.67
N GLU A 168 11.89 15.93 -26.28
CA GLU A 168 12.39 16.43 -27.56
C GLU A 168 11.39 16.24 -28.71
N LYS A 169 10.80 15.04 -28.83
CA LYS A 169 9.92 14.69 -29.96
C LYS A 169 8.47 15.09 -29.75
N TYR A 170 7.94 14.91 -28.54
CA TYR A 170 6.52 15.03 -28.26
C TYR A 170 6.16 16.24 -27.40
N GLY A 171 7.14 17.02 -26.94
CA GLY A 171 6.90 18.09 -25.98
C GLY A 171 6.36 17.57 -24.64
N ALA A 172 6.64 16.29 -24.31
CA ALA A 172 6.14 15.66 -23.10
C ALA A 172 6.75 16.32 -21.85
N GLU A 173 5.91 16.54 -20.83
CA GLU A 173 6.41 16.85 -19.50
C GLU A 173 6.93 15.56 -18.87
N THR A 174 8.12 15.61 -18.30
CA THR A 174 8.76 14.41 -17.71
C THR A 174 9.14 14.63 -16.27
N LYS A 175 8.91 13.60 -15.44
CA LYS A 175 9.43 13.51 -14.07
C LYS A 175 10.23 12.23 -13.93
N MET A 176 11.24 12.26 -13.07
CA MET A 176 11.99 11.07 -12.70
C MET A 176 12.01 10.90 -11.18
N ILE A 177 11.55 9.74 -10.71
CA ILE A 177 11.66 9.31 -9.32
C ILE A 177 12.78 8.27 -9.24
N LYS A 178 13.75 8.50 -8.35
CA LYS A 178 14.74 7.51 -7.96
C LYS A 178 14.30 6.93 -6.62
N LEU A 179 13.79 5.70 -6.61
CA LEU A 179 13.21 5.12 -5.39
C LEU A 179 14.21 5.08 -4.24
N ARG A 180 15.50 4.87 -4.51
CA ARG A 180 16.56 4.88 -3.49
C ARG A 180 16.69 6.20 -2.73
N GLN A 181 16.18 7.31 -3.28
CA GLN A 181 16.21 8.64 -2.65
C GLN A 181 14.98 8.90 -1.78
N LEU A 182 13.98 8.00 -1.83
CA LEU A 182 12.76 8.13 -1.06
C LEU A 182 12.81 7.24 0.18
N ASN A 183 12.30 7.75 1.29
CA ASN A 183 12.11 6.95 2.49
C ASN A 183 10.68 6.40 2.53
N PHE A 184 10.47 5.18 2.05
CA PHE A 184 9.17 4.50 2.18
C PHE A 184 9.27 3.27 3.06
N ARG A 185 8.26 3.06 3.92
CA ARG A 185 8.13 1.86 4.76
C ARG A 185 7.71 0.65 3.92
N HIS A 186 8.04 -0.55 4.42
CA HIS A 186 7.56 -1.80 3.82
C HIS A 186 6.04 -1.91 3.90
N CYS A 187 5.44 -2.71 3.02
CA CYS A 187 4.07 -3.14 3.22
C CYS A 187 4.04 -4.10 4.40
N GLU A 188 3.17 -3.85 5.39
CA GLU A 188 3.06 -4.69 6.59
C GLU A 188 1.96 -5.77 6.45
N GLY A 189 1.42 -5.95 5.24
CA GLY A 189 0.45 -7.02 4.98
C GLY A 189 -0.93 -6.79 5.59
N TYR A 190 -1.35 -5.54 5.80
CA TYR A 190 -2.64 -5.22 6.43
C TYR A 190 -3.85 -5.86 5.74
N TYR A 191 -3.81 -6.05 4.42
CA TYR A 191 -4.87 -6.78 3.70
C TYR A 191 -5.07 -8.20 4.23
N SER A 192 -3.97 -8.88 4.59
CA SER A 192 -3.99 -10.24 5.15
C SER A 192 -4.59 -10.28 6.57
N GLN A 193 -4.61 -9.14 7.27
CA GLN A 193 -5.30 -9.01 8.56
C GLN A 193 -6.81 -8.84 8.35
N HIS A 194 -7.19 -7.95 7.42
CA HIS A 194 -8.58 -7.76 7.04
C HIS A 194 -8.71 -6.94 5.74
N MET A 195 -9.74 -7.21 4.94
CA MET A 195 -9.96 -6.48 3.68
C MET A 195 -10.15 -4.96 3.84
N ASN A 196 -10.68 -4.51 4.98
CA ASN A 196 -10.84 -3.08 5.28
C ASN A 196 -9.58 -2.42 5.88
N ALA A 197 -8.56 -3.20 6.21
CA ALA A 197 -7.31 -2.68 6.76
C ALA A 197 -6.35 -2.18 5.67
N CYS A 198 -6.52 -2.58 4.41
CA CYS A 198 -5.82 -1.98 3.27
C CYS A 198 -6.67 -0.85 2.66
N THR A 199 -6.32 0.41 2.93
CA THR A 199 -7.09 1.58 2.49
C THR A 199 -6.39 2.39 1.40
N TRP A 200 -7.17 3.23 0.72
CA TRP A 200 -6.66 4.31 -0.14
C TRP A 200 -6.96 5.70 0.47
N PRO A 201 -5.96 6.60 0.56
CA PRO A 201 -4.52 6.33 0.41
C PRO A 201 -4.04 5.24 1.36
N CYS A 202 -2.87 4.64 1.06
CA CYS A 202 -2.30 3.56 1.87
C CYS A 202 -2.25 3.95 3.35
N SER A 203 -2.71 3.08 4.26
CA SER A 203 -2.75 3.40 5.70
C SER A 203 -1.38 3.76 6.28
N VAL A 204 -0.30 3.15 5.76
CA VAL A 204 1.08 3.51 6.13
C VAL A 204 1.43 4.94 5.71
N THR A 205 0.91 5.39 4.57
CA THR A 205 1.07 6.78 4.11
C THR A 205 0.16 7.75 4.88
N GLU A 206 -1.04 7.32 5.29
CA GLU A 206 -1.89 8.10 6.20
C GLU A 206 -1.22 8.30 7.57
N MET A 207 -0.47 7.30 8.05
CA MET A 207 0.32 7.36 9.28
C MET A 207 1.52 8.30 9.20
N ASP A 208 2.21 8.31 8.06
CA ASP A 208 3.37 9.17 7.81
C ASP A 208 3.25 9.80 6.43
N VAL A 209 2.81 11.06 6.39
CA VAL A 209 2.67 11.82 5.14
C VAL A 209 4.01 12.02 4.42
N LYS A 210 5.14 11.88 5.13
CA LYS A 210 6.50 11.96 4.55
C LYS A 210 6.97 10.63 3.97
N ASP A 211 6.18 9.55 4.07
CA ASP A 211 6.44 8.27 3.42
C ASP A 211 6.63 8.47 1.90
N GLY A 212 7.69 7.89 1.37
CA GLY A 212 8.09 8.06 -0.03
C GLY A 212 7.03 7.64 -1.04
N MET A 213 6.12 6.73 -0.67
CA MET A 213 5.02 6.36 -1.55
C MET A 213 4.06 7.52 -1.80
N THR A 214 3.99 8.54 -0.95
CA THR A 214 3.18 9.74 -1.21
C THR A 214 3.53 10.35 -2.58
N GLN A 215 4.82 10.51 -2.87
CA GLN A 215 5.27 11.03 -4.17
C GLN A 215 4.96 10.05 -5.30
N VAL A 216 5.23 8.75 -5.10
CA VAL A 216 4.95 7.72 -6.10
C VAL A 216 3.47 7.71 -6.47
N TYR A 217 2.56 7.73 -5.49
CA TYR A 217 1.12 7.76 -5.72
C TYR A 217 0.70 9.02 -6.48
N ARG A 218 1.19 10.19 -6.08
CA ARG A 218 0.83 11.44 -6.79
C ARG A 218 1.27 11.41 -8.23
N ASP A 219 2.54 11.09 -8.45
CA ASP A 219 3.10 11.15 -9.79
C ASP A 219 2.53 10.03 -10.67
N MET A 220 2.33 8.81 -10.15
CA MET A 220 1.80 7.67 -10.91
C MET A 220 0.29 7.74 -11.14
N VAL A 221 -0.49 8.06 -10.11
CA VAL A 221 -1.95 8.02 -10.16
C VAL A 221 -2.52 9.34 -10.68
N LEU A 222 -2.07 10.47 -10.14
CA LEU A 222 -2.69 11.77 -10.44
C LEU A 222 -2.05 12.45 -11.65
N TRP A 223 -0.72 12.40 -11.79
CA TRP A 223 0.00 13.23 -12.77
C TRP A 223 0.32 12.52 -14.09
N ALA A 224 0.83 11.29 -14.07
CA ALA A 224 1.36 10.63 -15.25
C ALA A 224 0.27 10.16 -16.23
N ASP A 225 0.55 10.29 -17.52
CA ASP A 225 -0.16 9.61 -18.60
C ASP A 225 0.55 8.31 -19.00
N VAL A 226 1.88 8.32 -18.97
CA VAL A 226 2.74 7.16 -19.22
C VAL A 226 3.65 6.94 -18.02
N VAL A 227 3.80 5.68 -17.59
CA VAL A 227 4.71 5.28 -16.51
C VAL A 227 5.76 4.33 -17.06
N LEU A 228 7.02 4.73 -16.95
CA LEU A 228 8.18 3.94 -17.31
C LEU A 228 8.84 3.42 -16.03
N VAL A 229 8.97 2.12 -15.87
CA VAL A 229 9.71 1.53 -14.73
C VAL A 229 11.02 0.95 -15.24
N ALA A 230 12.14 1.47 -14.73
CA ALA A 230 13.47 1.03 -15.08
C ALA A 230 14.11 0.24 -13.94
N THR A 231 14.34 -1.05 -14.17
CA THR A 231 14.79 -1.99 -13.16
C THR A 231 15.99 -2.81 -13.62
N PRO A 232 17.05 -2.91 -12.79
CA PRO A 232 18.08 -3.91 -13.04
C PRO A 232 17.55 -5.31 -12.68
N ILE A 233 18.07 -6.33 -13.37
CA ILE A 233 17.87 -7.74 -13.02
C ILE A 233 18.82 -8.10 -11.89
N ARG A 234 18.29 -8.68 -10.81
CA ARG A 234 19.03 -9.21 -9.66
C ARG A 234 18.50 -10.60 -9.36
N TRP A 235 19.37 -11.62 -9.44
CA TRP A 235 18.96 -13.02 -9.21
C TRP A 235 17.71 -13.41 -10.02
N GLY A 236 17.71 -13.06 -11.32
CA GLY A 236 16.61 -13.37 -12.24
C GLY A 236 15.32 -12.59 -12.03
N ASN A 237 15.29 -11.62 -11.10
CA ASN A 237 14.11 -10.84 -10.74
C ASN A 237 14.36 -9.33 -10.89
N ALA A 238 13.29 -8.53 -10.80
CA ALA A 238 13.42 -7.08 -10.66
C ALA A 238 14.16 -6.70 -9.36
N SER A 239 14.62 -5.46 -9.25
CA SER A 239 15.30 -4.98 -8.05
C SER A 239 14.44 -5.04 -6.78
N SER A 240 15.07 -5.07 -5.61
CA SER A 240 14.33 -5.09 -4.34
C SER A 240 13.52 -3.81 -4.10
N LEU A 241 13.97 -2.66 -4.62
CA LEU A 241 13.21 -1.41 -4.54
C LEU A 241 11.95 -1.45 -5.40
N TYR A 242 11.96 -2.17 -6.53
CA TYR A 242 10.75 -2.43 -7.30
C TYR A 242 9.71 -3.14 -6.44
N TYR A 243 10.07 -4.26 -5.81
CA TYR A 243 9.12 -5.04 -4.99
C TYR A 243 8.62 -4.22 -3.80
N LYS A 244 9.51 -3.48 -3.12
CA LYS A 244 9.12 -2.63 -2.01
C LYS A 244 8.10 -1.55 -2.40
N MET A 245 8.16 -1.02 -3.63
CA MET A 245 7.12 -0.14 -4.19
C MET A 245 5.86 -0.92 -4.59
N ALA A 246 6.02 -2.04 -5.32
CA ALA A 246 4.93 -2.84 -5.85
C ALA A 246 4.02 -3.40 -4.75
N GLU A 247 4.59 -3.89 -3.65
CA GLU A 247 3.83 -4.37 -2.48
C GLU A 247 2.92 -3.28 -1.89
N ARG A 248 3.36 -2.02 -1.91
CA ARG A 248 2.58 -0.88 -1.43
C ARG A 248 1.49 -0.47 -2.44
N LEU A 249 1.67 -0.73 -3.73
CA LEU A 249 0.66 -0.51 -4.77
C LEU A 249 -0.51 -1.50 -4.72
N ASN A 250 -0.45 -2.56 -3.88
CA ASN A 250 -1.59 -3.45 -3.65
C ASN A 250 -2.86 -2.68 -3.20
N THR A 251 -2.71 -1.54 -2.52
CA THR A 251 -3.87 -0.67 -2.19
C THR A 251 -4.62 -0.17 -3.43
N VAL A 252 -3.89 0.08 -4.53
CA VAL A 252 -4.46 0.55 -5.80
C VAL A 252 -5.27 -0.57 -6.43
N GLN A 253 -4.71 -1.78 -6.52
CA GLN A 253 -5.42 -2.98 -6.97
C GLN A 253 -6.69 -3.21 -6.12
N ASN A 254 -6.56 -3.09 -4.80
CA ASN A 254 -7.66 -3.28 -3.86
C ASN A 254 -8.83 -2.30 -4.04
N GLN A 255 -8.60 -1.11 -4.63
CA GLN A 255 -9.72 -0.23 -4.97
C GLN A 255 -10.61 -0.84 -6.06
N ILE A 256 -10.02 -1.54 -7.03
CA ILE A 256 -10.75 -2.24 -8.08
C ILE A 256 -11.46 -3.45 -7.46
N THR A 257 -10.73 -4.28 -6.73
CA THR A 257 -11.22 -5.56 -6.20
C THR A 257 -12.14 -5.42 -4.99
N LEU A 258 -12.14 -4.32 -4.24
CA LEU A 258 -12.99 -4.18 -3.04
C LEU A 258 -13.98 -3.01 -3.13
N LYS A 259 -13.60 -1.92 -3.80
CA LYS A 259 -14.39 -0.68 -3.83
C LYS A 259 -15.00 -0.35 -5.20
N LYS A 260 -14.78 -1.21 -6.21
CA LYS A 260 -15.21 -0.99 -7.61
C LYS A 260 -14.76 0.38 -8.14
N LYS A 261 -13.58 0.83 -7.71
CA LYS A 261 -13.03 2.14 -8.00
C LYS A 261 -11.68 1.95 -8.69
N ILE A 262 -11.56 2.47 -9.91
CA ILE A 262 -10.37 2.35 -10.73
C ILE A 262 -9.55 3.62 -10.57
N LEU A 263 -8.33 3.53 -10.03
CA LEU A 263 -7.50 4.71 -9.82
C LEU A 263 -6.63 5.04 -11.04
N ILE A 264 -6.12 4.00 -11.72
CA ILE A 264 -5.34 4.13 -12.95
C ILE A 264 -6.30 4.09 -14.14
N GLN A 265 -6.48 5.24 -14.79
CA GLN A 265 -7.46 5.40 -15.87
C GLN A 265 -6.79 5.91 -17.13
N ASN A 266 -6.92 5.17 -18.23
CA ASN A 266 -6.37 5.55 -19.53
C ASN A 266 -4.86 5.87 -19.50
N LYS A 267 -4.10 5.15 -18.69
CA LYS A 267 -2.65 5.32 -18.56
C LYS A 267 -1.90 4.16 -19.20
N VAL A 268 -0.74 4.47 -19.76
CA VAL A 268 0.15 3.50 -20.39
C VAL A 268 1.30 3.16 -19.45
N ALA A 269 1.76 1.91 -19.46
CA ALA A 269 3.00 1.52 -18.80
C ALA A 269 3.97 0.85 -19.76
N ALA A 270 5.26 1.01 -19.51
CA ALA A 270 6.33 0.31 -20.22
C ALA A 270 7.57 0.15 -19.33
N PHE A 271 8.48 -0.75 -19.72
CA PHE A 271 9.53 -1.24 -18.85
C PHE A 271 10.92 -1.18 -19.48
N ILE A 272 11.91 -0.77 -18.68
CA ILE A 272 13.32 -0.81 -19.06
C ILE A 272 13.99 -1.83 -18.15
N ILE A 273 14.39 -2.96 -18.73
CA ILE A 273 14.87 -4.13 -17.97
C ILE A 273 16.30 -4.40 -18.41
N THR A 274 17.26 -4.21 -17.49
CA THR A 274 18.68 -4.39 -17.81
C THR A 274 19.35 -5.39 -16.88
N GLY A 275 20.13 -6.31 -17.44
CA GLY A 275 20.88 -7.32 -16.71
C GLY A 275 22.23 -7.56 -17.36
N GLY A 276 23.11 -8.28 -16.65
CA GLY A 276 24.35 -8.77 -17.24
C GLY A 276 24.13 -10.05 -18.05
N GLN A 277 23.42 -11.03 -17.47
CA GLN A 277 23.30 -12.39 -18.01
C GLN A 277 21.96 -12.67 -18.70
N ASP A 278 20.87 -12.93 -17.98
CA ASP A 278 19.58 -13.32 -18.57
C ASP A 278 18.37 -12.87 -17.71
N ASN A 279 17.16 -13.35 -18.05
CA ASN A 279 15.85 -13.21 -17.38
C ASN A 279 14.98 -12.01 -17.79
N ILE A 280 15.29 -11.32 -18.88
CA ILE A 280 14.50 -10.15 -19.32
C ILE A 280 13.00 -10.49 -19.44
N GLN A 281 12.67 -11.56 -20.17
CA GLN A 281 11.27 -11.91 -20.46
C GLN A 281 10.51 -12.36 -19.20
N ALA A 282 11.17 -13.08 -18.29
CA ALA A 282 10.58 -13.48 -17.03
C ALA A 282 10.24 -12.26 -16.16
N VAL A 283 11.18 -11.30 -16.06
CA VAL A 283 10.93 -10.03 -15.36
C VAL A 283 9.83 -9.24 -16.05
N ALA A 284 9.86 -9.09 -17.37
CA ALA A 284 8.84 -8.39 -18.12
C ALA A 284 7.44 -8.97 -17.87
N GLY A 285 7.30 -10.29 -17.90
CA GLY A 285 6.05 -10.98 -17.60
C GLY A 285 5.51 -10.64 -16.20
N GLN A 286 6.36 -10.70 -15.17
CA GLN A 286 5.97 -10.34 -13.80
C GLN A 286 5.52 -8.87 -13.68
N LEU A 287 6.26 -7.94 -14.29
CA LEU A 287 5.92 -6.51 -14.28
C LEU A 287 4.57 -6.27 -14.99
N MET A 288 4.39 -6.88 -16.16
CA MET A 288 3.20 -6.71 -16.98
C MET A 288 1.95 -7.27 -16.28
N VAL A 289 2.01 -8.48 -15.71
CA VAL A 289 0.89 -9.06 -14.96
C VAL A 289 0.46 -8.12 -13.82
N PHE A 290 1.43 -7.65 -13.04
CA PHE A 290 1.12 -6.77 -11.91
C PHE A 290 0.52 -5.43 -12.35
N PHE A 291 1.10 -4.75 -13.35
CA PHE A 291 0.62 -3.43 -13.78
C PHE A 291 -0.72 -3.48 -14.53
N THR A 292 -1.03 -4.58 -15.24
CA THR A 292 -2.38 -4.77 -15.78
C THR A 292 -3.43 -4.85 -14.68
N ASP A 293 -3.15 -5.54 -13.57
CA ASP A 293 -4.07 -5.64 -12.44
C ASP A 293 -4.28 -4.30 -11.71
N LEU A 294 -3.37 -3.33 -11.88
CA LEU A 294 -3.56 -1.96 -11.42
C LEU A 294 -4.46 -1.12 -12.35
N GLY A 295 -4.64 -1.54 -13.60
CA GLY A 295 -5.43 -0.85 -14.63
C GLY A 295 -4.63 -0.20 -15.77
N PHE A 296 -3.32 -0.45 -15.88
CA PHE A 296 -2.51 0.08 -16.99
C PHE A 296 -2.77 -0.66 -18.31
N VAL A 297 -2.63 0.08 -19.42
CA VAL A 297 -2.59 -0.47 -20.78
C VAL A 297 -1.14 -0.57 -21.25
N PHE A 298 -0.81 -1.64 -21.97
CA PHE A 298 0.51 -1.83 -22.55
C PHE A 298 0.50 -1.58 -24.06
N PRO A 299 1.49 -0.86 -24.60
CA PRO A 299 1.68 -0.80 -26.04
C PRO A 299 2.25 -2.12 -26.56
N PRO A 300 2.14 -2.43 -27.87
CA PRO A 300 2.98 -3.43 -28.49
C PRO A 300 4.46 -3.14 -28.21
N PHE A 301 5.24 -4.17 -27.89
CA PHE A 301 6.65 -4.03 -27.50
C PHE A 301 6.85 -3.09 -26.29
N SER A 302 6.10 -3.34 -25.22
CA SER A 302 6.08 -2.54 -23.98
C SER A 302 7.33 -2.60 -23.10
N PHE A 303 8.42 -3.19 -23.57
CA PHE A 303 9.67 -3.17 -22.82
C PHE A 303 10.91 -3.14 -23.70
N LEU A 304 11.93 -2.45 -23.18
CA LEU A 304 13.30 -2.52 -23.64
C LEU A 304 14.08 -3.49 -22.75
N GLY A 305 14.79 -4.44 -23.37
CA GLY A 305 15.65 -5.40 -22.69
C GLY A 305 17.12 -5.20 -23.03
N TRP A 306 18.01 -5.23 -22.03
CA TRP A 306 19.46 -5.35 -22.23
C TRP A 306 20.01 -6.51 -21.42
N SER A 307 20.66 -7.46 -22.09
CA SER A 307 21.43 -8.53 -21.45
C SER A 307 22.46 -9.09 -22.42
N ARG A 308 23.50 -9.76 -21.90
CA ARG A 308 24.60 -10.32 -22.71
C ARG A 308 24.61 -11.85 -22.80
N GLY A 309 23.64 -12.51 -22.17
CA GLY A 309 23.51 -13.97 -22.13
C GLY A 309 24.24 -14.61 -20.95
N TRP A 310 23.86 -15.84 -20.62
CA TRP A 310 24.40 -16.61 -19.49
C TRP A 310 25.94 -16.65 -19.45
N THR A 311 26.58 -16.79 -20.61
CA THR A 311 28.03 -16.95 -20.75
C THR A 311 28.83 -15.64 -20.64
N ALA A 312 28.17 -14.49 -20.48
CA ALA A 312 28.84 -13.19 -20.41
C ALA A 312 29.42 -12.92 -19.02
N GLU A 313 30.58 -13.51 -18.72
CA GLU A 313 31.29 -13.32 -17.44
C GLU A 313 32.19 -12.07 -17.40
N ASP A 314 32.50 -11.47 -18.56
CA ASP A 314 33.33 -10.25 -18.69
C ASP A 314 32.51 -8.96 -18.44
N MET A 315 31.94 -8.87 -17.24
CA MET A 315 31.02 -7.78 -16.86
C MET A 315 31.65 -6.38 -16.91
N ASP A 316 32.97 -6.27 -16.89
CA ASP A 316 33.73 -5.04 -17.12
C ASP A 316 33.43 -4.41 -18.51
N LYS A 317 33.07 -5.23 -19.50
CA LYS A 317 32.68 -4.74 -20.84
C LYS A 317 31.20 -4.41 -20.99
N ASN A 318 30.36 -4.76 -20.02
CA ASN A 318 28.90 -4.60 -20.11
C ASN A 318 28.51 -3.14 -20.38
N VAL A 319 29.05 -2.21 -19.59
CA VAL A 319 28.77 -0.78 -19.72
C VAL A 319 29.28 -0.22 -21.05
N LEU A 320 30.45 -0.65 -21.49
CA LEU A 320 31.04 -0.20 -22.76
C LEU A 320 30.18 -0.61 -23.95
N GLN A 321 29.71 -1.85 -23.96
CA GLN A 321 28.83 -2.36 -25.01
C GLN A 321 27.46 -1.68 -24.97
N PHE A 322 26.88 -1.52 -23.79
CA PHE A 322 25.61 -0.80 -23.62
C PHE A 322 25.67 0.62 -24.18
N LYS A 323 26.72 1.38 -23.86
CA LYS A 323 26.91 2.76 -24.34
C LYS A 323 27.02 2.85 -25.87
N LYS A 324 27.63 1.86 -26.50
CA LYS A 324 27.83 1.78 -27.97
C LYS A 324 26.65 1.14 -28.71
N SER A 325 25.69 0.57 -27.99
CA SER A 325 24.61 -0.20 -28.60
C SER A 325 23.62 0.69 -29.36
N GLU A 326 23.66 0.62 -30.69
CA GLU A 326 22.63 1.24 -31.55
C GLU A 326 21.25 0.62 -31.34
N TYR A 327 21.20 -0.66 -30.96
CA TYR A 327 19.96 -1.33 -30.57
C TYR A 327 19.31 -0.62 -29.37
N ILE A 328 20.06 -0.30 -28.32
CA ILE A 328 19.51 0.38 -27.15
C ILE A 328 19.05 1.78 -27.52
N LYS A 329 19.83 2.52 -28.30
CA LYS A 329 19.44 3.87 -28.75
C LYS A 329 18.14 3.85 -29.56
N ARG A 330 18.01 2.93 -30.52
CA ARG A 330 16.84 2.78 -31.38
C ARG A 330 15.62 2.31 -30.59
N THR A 331 15.75 1.22 -29.86
CA THR A 331 14.63 0.59 -29.12
C THR A 331 14.09 1.50 -28.01
N THR A 332 14.96 2.32 -27.38
CA THR A 332 14.51 3.32 -26.40
C THR A 332 13.52 4.30 -27.03
N LYS A 333 13.80 4.76 -28.26
CA LYS A 333 12.95 5.69 -29.00
C LYS A 333 11.65 5.02 -29.46
N GLU A 334 11.77 3.85 -30.09
CA GLU A 334 10.63 3.08 -30.59
C GLU A 334 9.63 2.72 -29.47
N MET A 335 10.13 2.37 -28.27
CA MET A 335 9.27 2.09 -27.11
C MET A 335 8.45 3.31 -26.68
N ILE A 336 9.08 4.50 -26.64
CA ILE A 336 8.39 5.76 -26.33
C ILE A 336 7.35 6.10 -27.39
N ASP A 337 7.71 5.92 -28.67
CA ASP A 337 6.79 6.14 -29.79
C ASP A 337 5.53 5.28 -29.63
N ASN A 338 5.70 3.99 -29.34
CA ASN A 338 4.59 3.07 -29.12
C ASN A 338 3.75 3.46 -27.89
N CYS A 339 4.38 3.98 -26.82
CA CYS A 339 3.67 4.44 -25.63
C CYS A 339 2.79 5.67 -25.93
N VAL A 340 3.32 6.67 -26.62
CA VAL A 340 2.59 7.91 -26.96
C VAL A 340 1.48 7.61 -27.98
N GLU A 341 1.76 6.75 -28.95
CA GLU A 341 0.75 6.30 -29.91
C GLU A 341 -0.41 5.58 -29.20
N THR A 342 -0.10 4.61 -28.33
CA THR A 342 -1.11 3.89 -27.54
C THR A 342 -1.89 4.83 -26.62
N LEU A 343 -1.20 5.78 -25.97
CA LEU A 343 -1.82 6.80 -25.16
C LEU A 343 -2.86 7.58 -25.97
N SER A 344 -2.51 8.05 -27.17
CA SER A 344 -3.41 8.82 -28.02
C SER A 344 -4.73 8.08 -28.34
N GLN A 345 -4.67 6.75 -28.45
CA GLN A 345 -5.82 5.89 -28.76
C GLN A 345 -6.73 5.63 -27.55
N ILE A 346 -6.20 5.68 -26.33
CA ILE A 346 -6.96 5.39 -25.10
C ILE A 346 -7.38 6.65 -24.34
N LYS A 347 -6.71 7.78 -24.57
CA LYS A 347 -6.88 9.03 -23.80
C LYS A 347 -8.30 9.59 -23.82
N LYS A 348 -9.00 9.44 -24.93
CA LYS A 348 -10.38 9.92 -25.14
C LYS A 348 -11.45 8.84 -24.92
N ARG A 349 -11.06 7.65 -24.47
CA ARG A 349 -12.02 6.58 -24.21
C ARG A 349 -12.69 6.79 -22.87
N ASP A 350 -14.00 6.58 -22.84
CA ASP A 350 -14.73 6.46 -21.60
C ASP A 350 -14.12 5.36 -20.75
N ILE A 351 -14.03 5.60 -19.44
CA ILE A 351 -13.41 4.68 -18.50
C ILE A 351 -14.24 3.39 -18.49
N PHE A 352 -13.65 2.30 -19.00
CA PHE A 352 -14.31 1.01 -19.01
C PHE A 352 -14.66 0.55 -17.59
N LYS A 353 -15.80 -0.13 -17.48
CA LYS A 353 -16.15 -0.88 -16.27
C LYS A 353 -15.23 -2.11 -16.18
N ILE A 354 -14.13 -2.01 -15.43
CA ILE A 354 -13.29 -3.18 -15.13
C ILE A 354 -14.07 -4.12 -14.22
N ILE A 355 -14.27 -5.35 -14.69
CA ILE A 355 -14.82 -6.44 -13.89
C ILE A 355 -13.63 -7.26 -13.40
N ALA A 356 -13.22 -6.99 -12.15
CA ALA A 356 -12.24 -7.86 -11.51
C ALA A 356 -12.86 -9.24 -11.28
N PRO A 357 -12.15 -10.34 -11.60
CA PRO A 357 -12.56 -11.69 -11.23
C PRO A 357 -12.43 -11.83 -9.72
N LYS A 358 -13.50 -11.49 -8.99
CA LYS A 358 -13.55 -11.64 -7.54
C LYS A 358 -14.11 -13.03 -7.24
N PRO A 359 -13.47 -13.81 -6.35
CA PRO A 359 -14.17 -14.89 -5.68
C PRO A 359 -15.39 -14.27 -4.99
N HIS A 360 -16.60 -14.74 -5.29
CA HIS A 360 -17.75 -14.35 -4.49
C HIS A 360 -17.57 -14.96 -3.10
N ARG A 361 -18.10 -14.31 -2.05
CA ARG A 361 -18.09 -14.91 -0.70
C ARG A 361 -18.62 -16.34 -0.74
N GLN A 362 -19.65 -16.57 -1.57
CA GLN A 362 -20.30 -17.86 -1.81
C GLN A 362 -19.38 -18.90 -2.45
N ASP A 363 -18.36 -18.47 -3.20
CA ASP A 363 -17.37 -19.36 -3.83
C ASP A 363 -16.25 -19.74 -2.85
N SER A 364 -16.17 -19.08 -1.69
CA SER A 364 -15.19 -19.40 -0.67
C SER A 364 -15.63 -20.63 0.12
N LEU A 365 -14.73 -21.60 0.29
CA LEU A 365 -14.94 -22.74 1.20
C LEU A 365 -15.16 -22.32 2.67
N SER A 366 -14.91 -21.05 2.99
CA SER A 366 -15.11 -20.44 4.31
C SER A 366 -16.27 -19.44 4.37
N ALA A 367 -17.15 -19.38 3.35
CA ALA A 367 -18.25 -18.42 3.27
C ALA A 367 -19.11 -18.36 4.54
N ASP A 368 -19.36 -19.55 5.10
CA ASP A 368 -20.23 -19.83 6.25
C ASP A 368 -19.48 -19.80 7.59
N ILE A 369 -18.16 -19.59 7.57
CA ILE A 369 -17.35 -19.49 8.78
C ILE A 369 -17.42 -18.04 9.27
N ASP A 370 -18.27 -17.79 10.26
CA ASP A 370 -18.28 -16.51 10.97
C ASP A 370 -17.13 -16.45 11.98
N ASN A 371 -16.37 -15.35 11.95
CA ASN A 371 -15.38 -15.05 12.99
C ASN A 371 -16.00 -14.06 13.99
N PRO A 372 -16.48 -14.52 15.17
CA PRO A 372 -17.17 -13.67 16.14
C PRO A 372 -16.27 -12.59 16.75
N GLU A 373 -14.95 -12.80 16.74
CA GLU A 373 -13.95 -11.89 17.29
C GLU A 373 -13.63 -10.71 16.38
N MET A 374 -13.94 -10.81 15.08
CA MET A 374 -13.74 -9.72 14.13
C MET A 374 -14.87 -8.68 14.26
N ASN A 375 -14.54 -7.40 14.17
CA ASN A 375 -15.53 -6.31 14.15
C ASN A 375 -16.25 -6.28 12.80
N ILE A 376 -17.18 -7.20 12.62
CA ILE A 376 -18.18 -7.20 11.54
C ILE A 376 -19.44 -6.51 12.06
#